data_AF-A0A975R173-F1
#
_entry.id   AF-A0A975R173-F1
#
_cell.length_a   1.000
_cell.length_b   1.000
_cell.length_c   1.000
_cell.angle_alpha   90.00
_cell.angle_beta   90.00
_cell.angle_gamma   90.00
#
_symmetry.space_group_name_H-M   'P 1'
#
loop_
_entity.id
_entity.type
_entity.pdbx_description
1 polymer ?
#
loop_
_entity_poly.entity_id
_entity_poly.type
_entity_poly.pdbx_seq_one_letter_code
_entity_poly.pdbx_strand_id
1 'polypeptide(L)'
;MPRLPLALLTMTAAALLLAGCADSGGSPAGESTPESTSSSPSTSSAAASSPAPASTQGTSLTVDFSQDGTATTDTYTLECDGAAPAGDSAAPDPAAACAVLAAQGAALFAPPSADTMCTQMIQGMQRAHVSGTVNGEAVDADFSLTNGCEISRWEKLTGLLGPAEGTL
;
A
#
# COMPACT_ATOMS: atom_id res chain seq x y z
N MET A 1 8.07 25.83 -40.23
CA MET A 1 8.82 27.06 -39.87
C MET A 1 7.79 28.01 -39.26
N PRO A 2 7.91 28.40 -37.99
CA PRO A 2 9.11 29.00 -37.39
C PRO A 2 9.81 28.10 -36.35
N ARG A 3 11.10 28.35 -36.19
CA ARG A 3 12.03 27.80 -35.21
C ARG A 3 12.45 28.95 -34.27
N LEU A 4 12.96 28.57 -33.09
CA LEU A 4 13.71 29.32 -32.05
C LEU A 4 12.93 29.78 -30.80
N PRO A 5 13.60 29.93 -29.63
CA PRO A 5 14.96 29.53 -29.28
C PRO A 5 15.09 28.64 -28.03
N LEU A 6 16.13 27.81 -28.09
CA LEU A 6 16.85 27.19 -26.99
C LEU A 6 17.38 28.30 -26.05
N ALA A 7 16.82 28.43 -24.85
CA ALA A 7 17.43 29.20 -23.78
C ALA A 7 18.00 28.21 -22.76
N LEU A 8 19.29 27.92 -22.92
CA LEU A 8 20.13 27.38 -21.84
C LEU A 8 20.09 28.39 -20.68
N LEU A 9 19.52 28.01 -19.54
CA LEU A 9 19.77 28.69 -18.28
C LEU A 9 20.69 27.81 -17.44
N THR A 10 21.95 28.21 -17.48
CA THR A 10 23.07 27.72 -16.72
C THR A 10 22.90 27.95 -15.21
N MET A 11 23.09 26.88 -14.45
CA MET A 11 24.00 26.80 -13.30
C MET A 11 23.74 27.74 -12.10
N THR A 12 23.34 27.16 -10.97
CA THR A 12 23.94 27.47 -9.66
C THR A 12 23.70 26.28 -8.71
N ALA A 13 24.72 25.44 -8.59
CA ALA A 13 24.82 24.44 -7.53
C ALA A 13 25.17 25.19 -6.24
N ALA A 14 24.22 25.29 -5.31
CA ALA A 14 24.49 25.72 -3.94
C ALA A 14 24.70 24.47 -3.07
N ALA A 15 25.95 24.01 -3.01
CA ALA A 15 26.38 23.02 -2.04
C ALA A 15 26.52 23.71 -0.67
N LEU A 16 25.51 23.54 0.20
CA LEU A 16 25.65 23.85 1.62
C LEU A 16 26.05 22.59 2.38
N LEU A 17 27.35 22.51 2.68
CA LEU A 17 27.92 21.63 3.68
C LEU A 17 27.60 22.19 5.06
N LEU A 18 26.85 21.45 5.87
CA LEU A 18 26.81 21.64 7.32
C LEU A 18 27.16 20.32 8.00
N ALA A 19 28.33 20.34 8.64
CA ALA A 19 28.73 19.50 9.77
C ALA A 19 27.58 19.41 10.79
N GLY A 20 27.24 18.27 11.38
CA GLY A 20 28.14 17.38 12.11
C GLY A 20 27.97 17.62 13.61
N CYS A 21 27.15 16.81 14.27
CA CYS A 21 27.23 16.52 15.70
C CYS A 21 26.89 15.03 15.89
N ALA A 22 27.93 14.22 16.03
CA ALA A 22 27.84 12.91 16.64
C ALA A 22 27.87 13.13 18.16
N ASP A 23 26.80 12.76 18.86
CA ASP A 23 26.80 12.67 20.32
C ASP A 23 26.91 11.21 20.76
N SER A 24 27.68 11.06 21.83
CA SER A 24 28.37 9.85 22.22
C SER A 24 27.61 9.06 23.27
N GLY A 25 27.68 7.72 23.15
CA GLY A 25 27.96 6.84 24.28
C GLY A 25 26.92 6.74 25.41
N GLY A 26 26.15 5.66 25.37
CA GLY A 26 25.53 5.06 26.56
C GLY A 26 25.63 3.54 26.48
N SER A 27 26.67 2.97 27.08
CA SER A 27 26.85 1.51 27.22
C SER A 27 25.92 0.93 28.30
N PRO A 28 25.67 -0.40 28.27
CA PRO A 28 24.62 -1.06 29.02
C PRO A 28 25.07 -1.47 30.43
N ALA A 29 24.13 -1.49 31.37
CA ALA A 29 24.19 -2.24 32.61
C ALA A 29 22.73 -2.42 33.06
N GLY A 30 22.20 -3.65 33.04
CA GLY A 30 22.13 -4.49 34.25
C GLY A 30 20.82 -4.16 34.96
N GLU A 31 20.01 -5.06 35.48
CA GLU A 31 20.13 -6.46 35.81
C GLU A 31 18.71 -6.80 36.29
N SER A 32 18.09 -7.84 35.77
CA SER A 32 16.99 -8.52 36.45
C SER A 32 17.07 -9.99 36.09
N THR A 33 17.72 -10.70 37.00
CA THR A 33 17.85 -12.16 37.13
C THR A 33 16.50 -12.90 37.09
N PRO A 34 16.54 -14.23 36.86
CA PRO A 34 15.45 -15.01 36.29
C PRO A 34 14.48 -15.55 37.32
N GLU A 35 13.24 -15.79 36.92
CA GLU A 35 12.41 -16.81 37.53
C GLU A 35 12.06 -17.87 36.50
N SER A 36 12.72 -19.02 36.67
CA SER A 36 12.37 -20.28 36.05
C SER A 36 11.10 -20.80 36.73
N THR A 37 10.01 -20.87 35.98
CA THR A 37 8.95 -21.84 36.26
C THR A 37 8.83 -22.79 35.07
N SER A 38 9.34 -23.99 35.31
CA SER A 38 9.24 -25.15 34.45
C SER A 38 7.80 -25.65 34.46
N SER A 39 7.13 -25.58 33.31
CA SER A 39 5.94 -26.38 33.04
C SER A 39 6.21 -27.23 31.79
N SER A 40 6.25 -28.54 32.01
CA SER A 40 6.47 -29.58 31.02
C SER A 40 5.38 -29.62 29.92
N PRO A 41 5.71 -30.21 28.76
CA PRO A 41 4.95 -30.01 27.53
C PRO A 41 3.74 -30.94 27.47
N SER A 42 2.57 -30.37 27.21
CA SER A 42 1.46 -31.15 26.67
C SER A 42 1.66 -31.27 25.17
N THR A 43 1.90 -32.51 24.75
CA THR A 43 1.88 -32.98 23.36
C THR A 43 0.51 -32.69 22.75
N SER A 44 0.35 -31.52 22.13
CA SER A 44 -0.74 -31.27 21.19
C SER A 44 -0.24 -31.53 19.80
N SER A 45 -0.61 -32.73 19.33
CA SER A 45 -0.74 -33.16 17.94
C SER A 45 -0.38 -32.08 16.92
N ALA A 46 0.81 -32.19 16.34
CA ALA A 46 1.08 -31.59 15.06
C ALA A 46 0.13 -32.24 14.04
N ALA A 47 -1.07 -31.69 13.92
CA ALA A 47 -1.82 -31.82 12.70
C ALA A 47 -0.91 -31.22 11.63
N ALA A 48 -0.27 -32.08 10.84
CA ALA A 48 0.33 -31.69 9.60
C ALA A 48 -0.78 -31.01 8.79
N SER A 49 -0.83 -29.69 8.85
CA SER A 49 -1.46 -28.89 7.82
C SER A 49 -0.65 -29.20 6.57
N SER A 50 -1.09 -30.20 5.79
CA SER A 50 -0.73 -30.26 4.39
C SER A 50 -0.89 -28.84 3.85
N PRO A 51 0.12 -28.26 3.18
CA PRO A 51 -0.11 -27.03 2.46
C PRO A 51 -1.27 -27.32 1.51
N ALA A 52 -2.42 -26.65 1.73
CA ALA A 52 -3.45 -26.61 0.72
C ALA A 52 -2.76 -26.20 -0.58
N PRO A 53 -3.10 -26.81 -1.74
CA PRO A 53 -2.61 -26.25 -2.99
C PRO A 53 -2.94 -24.76 -2.93
N ALA A 54 -1.92 -23.91 -3.10
CA ALA A 54 -2.15 -22.50 -3.34
C ALA A 54 -2.95 -22.48 -4.63
N SER A 55 -4.28 -22.53 -4.49
CA SER A 55 -5.17 -22.45 -5.62
C SER A 55 -4.76 -21.17 -6.33
N THR A 56 -4.44 -21.26 -7.61
CA THR A 56 -4.29 -20.13 -8.51
C THR A 56 -5.66 -19.45 -8.66
N GLN A 57 -6.23 -19.01 -7.55
CA GLN A 57 -7.47 -18.26 -7.51
C GLN A 57 -7.06 -16.88 -8.03
N GLY A 58 -7.63 -16.50 -9.15
CA GLY A 58 -7.32 -15.23 -9.80
C GLY A 58 -7.67 -14.04 -8.90
N THR A 59 -7.09 -12.89 -9.24
CA THR A 59 -7.53 -11.60 -8.73
C THR A 59 -8.33 -10.92 -9.83
N SER A 60 -9.53 -10.45 -9.50
CA SER A 60 -10.42 -9.72 -10.40
C SER A 60 -11.11 -8.63 -9.61
N LEU A 61 -10.82 -7.38 -9.96
CA LEU A 61 -11.28 -6.20 -9.24
C LEU A 61 -11.97 -5.23 -10.21
N THR A 62 -13.00 -4.56 -9.70
CA THR A 62 -13.62 -3.38 -10.29
C THR A 62 -13.36 -2.19 -9.38
N VAL A 63 -12.96 -1.06 -9.96
CA VAL A 63 -12.73 0.19 -9.26
C VAL A 63 -13.67 1.25 -9.80
N ASP A 64 -14.47 1.83 -8.92
CA ASP A 64 -15.22 3.06 -9.17
C ASP A 64 -14.44 4.22 -8.56
N PHE A 65 -13.89 5.07 -9.42
CA PHE A 65 -13.04 6.19 -9.05
C PHE A 65 -13.77 7.52 -9.18
N SER A 66 -13.60 8.39 -8.20
CA SER A 66 -14.10 9.76 -8.21
C SER A 66 -12.94 10.74 -8.05
N GLN A 67 -12.74 11.60 -9.04
CA GLN A 67 -11.71 12.64 -8.99
C GLN A 67 -12.01 13.73 -7.95
N ASP A 68 -13.28 14.15 -7.83
CA ASP A 68 -13.71 15.27 -6.97
C ASP A 68 -14.34 14.82 -5.64
N GLY A 69 -14.44 13.50 -5.45
CA GLY A 69 -15.01 12.86 -4.27
C GLY A 69 -16.53 12.92 -4.18
N THR A 70 -17.23 13.28 -5.26
CA THR A 70 -18.68 13.36 -5.29
C THR A 70 -19.32 12.37 -6.24
N ALA A 71 -18.90 12.36 -7.50
CA ALA A 71 -19.43 11.47 -8.53
C ALA A 71 -18.33 10.58 -9.10
N THR A 72 -18.68 9.33 -9.45
CA THR A 72 -17.76 8.45 -10.18
C THR A 72 -17.42 9.09 -11.53
N THR A 73 -16.15 9.40 -11.73
CA THR A 73 -15.61 9.94 -12.98
C THR A 73 -15.14 8.83 -13.90
N ASP A 74 -14.64 7.74 -13.33
CA ASP A 74 -14.04 6.62 -14.06
C ASP A 74 -14.40 5.29 -13.39
N THR A 75 -14.64 4.26 -14.20
CA THR A 75 -14.78 2.87 -13.73
C THR A 75 -13.86 1.99 -14.57
N TYR A 76 -13.05 1.16 -13.93
CA TYR A 76 -12.12 0.25 -14.62
C TYR A 76 -11.92 -1.05 -13.87
N THR A 77 -11.34 -2.04 -14.56
CA THR A 77 -11.09 -3.37 -14.03
C THR A 77 -9.60 -3.70 -13.96
N LEU A 78 -9.25 -4.61 -13.07
CA LEU A 78 -7.94 -5.26 -13.00
C LEU A 78 -8.14 -6.78 -12.91
N GLU A 79 -7.49 -7.52 -13.78
CA GLU A 79 -7.38 -8.97 -13.73
C GLU A 79 -5.92 -9.38 -13.58
N CYS A 80 -5.62 -10.31 -12.68
CA CYS A 80 -4.26 -10.83 -12.49
C CYS A 80 -4.22 -12.35 -12.57
N ASP A 81 -3.19 -12.86 -13.26
CA ASP A 81 -2.71 -14.24 -13.16
C ASP A 81 -1.44 -14.23 -12.30
N GLY A 82 -1.60 -14.59 -11.02
CA GLY A 82 -0.56 -14.41 -10.01
C GLY A 82 -0.13 -12.95 -9.90
N ALA A 83 1.16 -12.69 -10.11
CA ALA A 83 1.76 -11.34 -10.04
C ALA A 83 1.71 -10.57 -11.37
N ALA A 84 1.20 -11.17 -12.45
CA ALA A 84 1.16 -10.57 -13.77
C ALA A 84 -0.26 -10.09 -14.13
N PRO A 85 -0.41 -8.97 -14.84
CA PRO A 85 -1.70 -8.54 -15.35
C PRO A 85 -2.18 -9.48 -16.45
N ALA A 86 -3.50 -9.65 -16.51
CA ALA A 86 -4.21 -10.44 -17.50
C ALA A 86 -5.39 -9.64 -18.07
N GLY A 87 -6.00 -10.18 -19.13
CA GLY A 87 -7.21 -9.63 -19.74
C GLY A 87 -7.11 -8.15 -20.12
N ASP A 88 -8.27 -7.48 -20.10
CA ASP A 88 -8.40 -6.05 -20.37
C ASP A 88 -8.29 -5.26 -19.05
N SER A 89 -7.09 -5.28 -18.46
CA SER A 89 -6.78 -4.51 -17.25
C SER A 89 -6.48 -3.04 -17.57
N ALA A 90 -7.24 -2.12 -16.96
CA ALA A 90 -7.16 -0.68 -17.22
C ALA A 90 -6.76 0.14 -15.98
N ALA A 91 -6.21 -0.52 -14.94
CA ALA A 91 -5.62 0.16 -13.80
C ALA A 91 -4.44 1.08 -14.22
N PRO A 92 -4.10 2.12 -13.43
CA PRO A 92 -3.01 3.05 -13.75
C PRO A 92 -1.64 2.40 -13.98
N ASP A 93 -1.29 1.39 -13.17
CA ASP A 93 -0.15 0.49 -13.39
C ASP A 93 -0.55 -0.95 -13.02
N PRO A 94 -1.08 -1.71 -13.98
CA PRO A 94 -1.58 -3.07 -13.73
C PRO A 94 -0.50 -4.03 -13.24
N ALA A 95 0.74 -3.86 -13.71
CA ALA A 95 1.85 -4.73 -13.32
C ALA A 95 2.24 -4.52 -11.87
N ALA A 96 2.37 -3.26 -11.44
CA ALA A 96 2.65 -2.94 -10.04
C ALA A 96 1.49 -3.38 -9.12
N ALA A 97 0.25 -3.17 -9.56
CA ALA A 97 -0.94 -3.59 -8.82
C ALA A 97 -0.96 -5.10 -8.59
N CYS A 98 -0.82 -5.91 -9.66
CA CYS A 98 -0.82 -7.36 -9.55
C CYS A 98 0.34 -7.89 -8.69
N ALA A 99 1.53 -7.31 -8.81
CA ALA A 99 2.68 -7.71 -7.99
C ALA A 99 2.41 -7.50 -6.49
N VAL A 100 1.83 -6.36 -6.11
CA VAL A 100 1.50 -6.05 -4.71
C VAL A 100 0.36 -6.94 -4.20
N LEU A 101 -0.69 -7.13 -4.99
CA LEU A 101 -1.85 -7.96 -4.63
C LEU A 101 -1.48 -9.44 -4.48
N ALA A 102 -0.59 -9.96 -5.32
CA ALA A 102 -0.06 -11.31 -5.18
C ALA A 102 0.76 -11.48 -3.89
N ALA A 103 1.50 -10.45 -3.48
CA ALA A 103 2.37 -10.51 -2.30
C ALA A 103 1.63 -10.30 -0.96
N GLN A 104 0.64 -9.41 -0.92
CA GLN A 104 0.00 -8.97 0.32
C GLN A 104 -1.48 -9.38 0.44
N GLY A 105 -2.11 -9.77 -0.66
CA GLY A 105 -3.48 -10.30 -0.68
C GLY A 105 -4.55 -9.30 -0.25
N ALA A 106 -5.70 -9.84 0.17
CA ALA A 106 -6.89 -9.08 0.55
C ALA A 106 -6.69 -8.19 1.81
N ALA A 107 -5.65 -8.43 2.61
CA ALA A 107 -5.35 -7.63 3.79
C ALA A 107 -5.11 -6.13 3.48
N LEU A 108 -4.74 -5.79 2.25
CA LEU A 108 -4.62 -4.40 1.78
C LEU A 108 -5.95 -3.63 1.79
N PHE A 109 -7.07 -4.35 1.71
CA PHE A 109 -8.42 -3.79 1.65
C PHE A 109 -9.06 -3.65 3.03
N ALA A 110 -8.45 -4.22 4.08
CA ALA A 110 -8.93 -4.07 5.44
C ALA A 110 -8.87 -2.59 5.88
N PRO A 111 -9.93 -2.06 6.52
CA PRO A 111 -9.92 -0.70 7.06
C PRO A 111 -8.91 -0.60 8.22
N PRO A 112 -8.42 0.61 8.55
CA PRO A 112 -7.65 0.83 9.76
C PRO A 112 -8.43 0.37 10.99
N SER A 113 -7.73 -0.16 12.00
CA SER A 113 -8.37 -0.54 13.26
C SER A 113 -8.98 0.69 13.94
N ALA A 114 -10.14 0.53 14.58
CA ALA A 114 -10.89 1.63 15.20
C ALA A 114 -10.08 2.38 16.29
N ASP A 115 -9.15 1.69 16.95
CA ASP A 115 -8.28 2.26 17.98
C ASP A 115 -7.01 2.94 17.41
N THR A 116 -6.83 2.91 16.08
CA THR A 116 -5.67 3.53 15.42
C THR A 116 -5.81 5.04 15.44
N MET A 117 -4.80 5.72 16.00
CA MET A 117 -4.72 7.17 15.96
C MET A 117 -4.22 7.64 14.59
N CYS A 118 -5.12 8.20 13.78
CA CYS A 118 -4.82 8.70 12.45
C CYS A 118 -4.68 10.23 12.43
N THR A 119 -3.68 10.74 11.71
CA THR A 119 -3.53 12.19 11.50
C THR A 119 -4.69 12.73 10.67
N GLN A 120 -5.15 13.94 10.97
CA GLN A 120 -6.24 14.61 10.25
C GLN A 120 -5.70 15.43 9.07
N MET A 121 -4.95 14.78 8.18
CA MET A 121 -4.34 15.39 7.01
C MET A 121 -5.11 14.98 5.75
N ILE A 122 -5.58 15.97 5.00
CA ILE A 122 -6.23 15.77 3.70
C ILE A 122 -5.19 16.02 2.60
N GLN A 123 -4.98 15.05 1.70
CA GLN A 123 -4.10 15.18 0.53
C GLN A 123 -4.85 15.32 -0.79
N GLY A 124 -6.16 15.07 -0.81
CA GLY A 124 -6.97 15.23 -2.02
C GLY A 124 -8.44 14.92 -1.78
N MET A 125 -9.25 15.26 -2.76
CA MET A 125 -10.69 14.97 -2.76
C MET A 125 -11.02 13.57 -3.29
N GLN A 126 -10.05 12.94 -3.97
CA GLN A 126 -10.24 11.67 -4.66
C GLN A 126 -10.80 10.58 -3.72
N ARG A 127 -11.68 9.76 -4.29
CA ARG A 127 -12.26 8.57 -3.66
C ARG A 127 -12.17 7.41 -4.62
N ALA A 128 -12.06 6.21 -4.07
CA ALA A 128 -12.20 5.00 -4.84
C ALA A 128 -13.00 3.98 -4.03
N HIS A 129 -13.95 3.33 -4.68
CA HIS A 129 -14.59 2.13 -4.20
C HIS A 129 -14.03 0.94 -4.98
N VAL A 130 -13.55 -0.08 -4.29
CA VAL A 130 -12.97 -1.27 -4.92
C VAL A 130 -13.73 -2.50 -4.46
N SER A 131 -14.21 -3.28 -5.42
CA SER A 131 -14.92 -4.54 -5.16
C SER A 131 -14.38 -5.67 -6.03
N GLY A 132 -14.55 -6.92 -5.57
CA GLY A 132 -14.20 -8.11 -6.34
C GLY A 132 -13.52 -9.17 -5.50
N THR A 133 -12.45 -9.77 -6.04
CA THR A 133 -11.69 -10.83 -5.38
C THR A 133 -10.18 -10.62 -5.52
N VAL A 134 -9.43 -10.92 -4.46
CA VAL A 134 -7.96 -10.94 -4.43
C VAL A 134 -7.51 -12.32 -3.98
N ASN A 135 -6.81 -13.04 -4.86
CA ASN A 135 -6.40 -14.43 -4.63
C ASN A 135 -7.59 -15.32 -4.19
N GLY A 136 -8.78 -15.06 -4.73
CA GLY A 136 -10.02 -15.75 -4.38
C GLY A 136 -10.71 -15.32 -3.09
N GLU A 137 -10.18 -14.35 -2.34
CA GLU A 137 -10.84 -13.75 -1.18
C GLU A 137 -11.64 -12.52 -1.61
N ALA A 138 -12.92 -12.44 -1.21
CA ALA A 138 -13.78 -11.33 -1.56
C ALA A 138 -13.34 -10.03 -0.86
N VAL A 139 -13.33 -8.93 -1.61
CA VAL A 139 -13.01 -7.59 -1.09
C VAL A 139 -14.09 -6.60 -1.52
N ASP A 140 -14.35 -5.65 -0.62
CA ASP A 140 -15.22 -4.51 -0.81
C ASP A 140 -14.68 -3.42 0.14
N ALA A 141 -14.10 -2.36 -0.40
CA ALA A 141 -13.46 -1.33 0.40
C ALA A 141 -13.48 0.04 -0.27
N ASP A 142 -13.71 1.05 0.55
CA ASP A 142 -13.54 2.44 0.19
C ASP A 142 -12.14 2.95 0.57
N PHE A 143 -11.62 3.84 -0.27
CA PHE A 143 -10.36 4.54 -0.08
C PHE A 143 -10.58 6.05 -0.22
N SER A 144 -9.85 6.81 0.58
CA SER A 144 -9.88 8.27 0.52
C SER A 144 -8.55 8.90 0.91
N LEU A 145 -8.34 10.16 0.53
CA LEU A 145 -7.16 10.91 0.92
C LEU A 145 -7.43 11.90 2.06
N THR A 146 -8.25 11.50 3.05
CA THR A 146 -8.77 12.42 4.09
C THR A 146 -8.07 12.35 5.45
N ASN A 147 -7.29 11.30 5.71
CA ASN A 147 -6.52 11.15 6.94
C ASN A 147 -5.28 10.28 6.68
N GLY A 148 -4.29 10.33 7.59
CA GLY A 148 -3.00 9.67 7.38
C GLY A 148 -3.07 8.15 7.24
N CYS A 149 -4.02 7.47 7.89
CA CYS A 149 -4.17 6.03 7.76
C CYS A 149 -4.73 5.64 6.40
N GLU A 150 -5.75 6.36 5.94
CA GLU A 150 -6.35 6.13 4.62
C GLU A 150 -5.40 6.48 3.48
N ILE A 151 -4.65 7.58 3.61
CA ILE A 151 -3.57 7.93 2.68
C ILE A 151 -2.52 6.82 2.63
N SER A 152 -2.08 6.31 3.78
CA SER A 152 -1.08 5.22 3.82
C SER A 152 -1.60 3.92 3.19
N ARG A 153 -2.92 3.65 3.27
CA ARG A 153 -3.56 2.52 2.58
C ARG A 153 -3.58 2.74 1.08
N TRP A 154 -3.95 3.95 0.63
CA TRP A 154 -3.94 4.34 -0.78
C TRP A 154 -2.54 4.21 -1.39
N GLU A 155 -1.50 4.69 -0.70
CA GLU A 155 -0.12 4.66 -1.19
C GLU A 155 0.39 3.24 -1.51
N LYS A 156 -0.09 2.23 -0.77
CA LYS A 156 0.23 0.82 -1.04
C LYS A 156 -0.42 0.29 -2.32
N LEU A 157 -1.45 0.95 -2.81
CA LEU A 157 -2.27 0.55 -3.96
C LEU A 157 -2.17 1.56 -5.11
N THR A 158 -1.10 2.35 -5.19
CA THR A 158 -0.93 3.36 -6.25
C THR A 158 -0.91 2.77 -7.66
N GLY A 159 -0.47 1.53 -7.84
CA GLY A 159 -0.61 0.85 -9.13
C GLY A 159 -2.07 0.57 -9.51
N LEU A 160 -2.95 0.37 -8.52
CA LEU A 160 -4.37 0.15 -8.72
C LEU A 160 -5.16 1.47 -8.80
N LEU A 161 -4.85 2.44 -7.95
CA LEU A 161 -5.67 3.64 -7.72
C LEU A 161 -5.07 4.92 -8.31
N GLY A 162 -3.81 4.87 -8.75
CA GLY A 162 -3.04 6.03 -9.12
C GLY A 162 -2.40 6.70 -7.89
N PRO A 163 -1.62 7.77 -8.11
CA PRO A 163 -0.88 8.42 -7.04
C PRO A 163 -1.81 9.07 -6.01
N ALA A 164 -1.36 9.16 -4.76
CA ALA A 164 -2.09 9.73 -3.63
C ALA A 164 -2.01 11.27 -3.61
N GLU A 165 -2.14 11.90 -4.77
CA GLU A 165 -2.02 13.34 -4.96
C GLU A 165 -3.16 13.86 -5.85
N GLY A 166 -3.75 14.97 -5.43
CA GLY A 166 -4.85 15.61 -6.14
C GLY A 166 -4.78 17.13 -5.98
N THR A 167 -5.15 17.85 -7.05
CA THR A 167 -5.35 19.30 -6.98
C THR A 167 -6.64 19.57 -6.21
N LEU A 168 -6.56 20.25 -5.08
CA LEU A 168 -7.72 20.81 -4.37
C LEU A 168 -8.35 21.96 -5.16
#